data_AF-A0A940G7F0-F1
#
_entry.id   AF-A0A940G7F0-F1
#
_cell.length_a   1.000
_cell.length_b   1.000
_cell.length_c   1.000
_cell.angle_alpha   90.00
_cell.angle_beta   90.00
_cell.angle_gamma   90.00
#
_symmetry.space_group_name_H-M   'P 1'
#
loop_
_entity.id
_entity.type
_entity.pdbx_description
1 polymer ?
#
loop_
_entity_poly.entity_id
_entity_poly.type
_entity_poly.pdbx_seq_one_letter_code
_entity_poly.pdbx_strand_id
1 'polypeptide(L)'
;MTFHEPSATLADAVRNRGVPMKHRTPILLGSLAILVVVAGFAARPLLRPAAARSQLPLDEFMGHVLQRNAEQLWAWSAEEIDANGTHSSRPVTEKDWEDAESDSLSLRELTYALEGSAVVQQSDPEWRLHIARLRAAANASAQAAKKQDYAALQKASNAVNAACVACHWRFAPALEVVPKYPGQ
;
A
#
# COMPACT_ATOMS: atom_id res chain seq x y z
N MET A 1 21.10 42.03 -0.96
CA MET A 1 20.36 41.23 -1.96
C MET A 1 18.94 41.14 -1.48
N THR A 2 18.05 41.84 -2.18
CA THR A 2 16.67 42.13 -1.80
C THR A 2 15.74 41.01 -2.24
N PHE A 3 14.88 40.56 -1.32
CA PHE A 3 13.76 39.66 -1.59
C PHE A 3 12.69 40.35 -2.45
N HIS A 4 12.15 39.64 -3.41
CA HIS A 4 10.99 40.06 -4.20
C HIS A 4 10.03 38.87 -4.36
N GLU A 5 8.96 38.89 -3.56
CA GLU A 5 7.70 38.23 -3.93
C GLU A 5 6.84 39.23 -4.72
N PRO A 6 6.02 38.73 -5.65
CA PRO A 6 4.74 39.37 -5.89
C PRO A 6 3.57 38.42 -5.62
N SER A 7 2.69 38.90 -4.75
CA SER A 7 1.32 38.44 -4.56
C SER A 7 0.47 38.77 -5.79
N ALA A 8 -0.45 37.87 -6.17
CA ALA A 8 -1.58 38.19 -7.05
C ALA A 8 -2.86 37.50 -6.52
N THR A 9 -3.95 38.25 -6.64
CA THR A 9 -5.18 38.22 -5.86
C THR A 9 -6.30 37.33 -6.44
N LEU A 10 -7.23 36.93 -5.56
CA LEU A 10 -8.59 36.54 -5.88
C LEU A 10 -9.35 37.66 -6.62
N ALA A 11 -10.04 37.34 -7.71
CA ALA A 11 -11.49 37.57 -7.91
C ALA A 11 -11.91 37.37 -9.39
N ASP A 12 -13.22 37.20 -9.57
CA ASP A 12 -14.03 37.15 -10.79
C ASP A 12 -14.21 35.77 -11.45
N ALA A 13 -15.30 35.03 -11.19
CA ALA A 13 -16.72 35.30 -11.50
C ALA A 13 -17.18 34.54 -12.76
N VAL A 14 -18.01 33.51 -12.50
CA VAL A 14 -19.26 33.16 -13.19
C VAL A 14 -19.30 33.40 -14.70
N ARG A 15 -19.34 32.30 -15.48
CA ARG A 15 -20.20 32.27 -16.68
C ARG A 15 -20.75 30.88 -16.99
N ASN A 16 -21.96 30.69 -16.48
CA ASN A 16 -23.02 29.81 -16.97
C ASN A 16 -23.09 29.78 -18.51
N ARG A 17 -23.02 28.60 -19.13
CA ARG A 17 -23.49 28.39 -20.51
C ARG A 17 -24.76 27.54 -20.46
N GLY A 18 -25.91 28.21 -20.56
CA GLY A 18 -27.21 27.58 -20.72
C GLY A 18 -27.33 26.94 -22.11
N VAL A 19 -27.82 25.71 -22.14
CA VAL A 19 -28.24 25.02 -23.38
C VAL A 19 -29.74 25.25 -23.56
N PRO A 20 -30.20 25.73 -24.74
CA PRO A 20 -31.62 25.95 -24.98
C PRO A 20 -32.37 24.61 -25.20
N MET A 21 -33.31 24.28 -24.31
CA MET A 21 -34.23 23.16 -24.50
C MET A 21 -35.40 23.54 -25.42
N LYS A 22 -35.40 22.93 -26.60
CA LYS A 22 -36.45 23.07 -27.62
C LYS A 22 -37.72 22.36 -27.17
N HIS A 23 -38.79 23.13 -26.96
CA HIS A 23 -40.13 22.64 -26.65
C HIS A 23 -40.72 21.88 -27.85
N ARG A 24 -41.22 20.67 -27.61
CA ARG A 24 -42.17 19.99 -28.51
C ARG A 24 -43.35 19.47 -27.70
N THR A 25 -44.52 19.84 -28.20
CA THR A 25 -45.88 19.78 -27.68
C THR A 25 -46.49 18.35 -27.73
N PRO A 26 -47.65 18.13 -27.09
CA PRO A 26 -48.14 16.84 -26.63
C PRO A 26 -49.03 16.11 -27.64
N ILE A 27 -49.12 14.79 -27.51
CA ILE A 27 -50.22 13.99 -28.06
C ILE A 27 -50.78 13.08 -26.97
N LEU A 28 -52.11 13.12 -26.88
CA LEU A 28 -53.01 12.52 -25.91
C LEU A 28 -53.24 11.01 -26.09
N LEU A 29 -53.67 10.40 -24.97
CA LEU A 29 -54.66 9.32 -24.82
C LEU A 29 -54.34 7.94 -25.39
N GLY A 30 -54.23 6.95 -24.49
CA GLY A 30 -54.43 5.56 -24.85
C GLY A 30 -53.99 4.54 -23.79
N SER A 31 -54.97 4.07 -23.00
CA SER A 31 -55.06 2.72 -22.43
C SER A 31 -54.08 2.32 -21.31
N LEU A 32 -54.58 2.09 -20.09
CA LEU A 32 -55.30 0.90 -19.61
C LEU A 32 -54.31 -0.06 -18.90
N ALA A 33 -54.39 -0.03 -17.57
CA ALA A 33 -54.06 -1.08 -16.61
C ALA A 33 -52.92 -2.06 -16.97
N ILE A 34 -51.74 -1.83 -16.40
CA ILE A 34 -50.83 -2.91 -16.05
C ILE A 34 -50.63 -2.87 -14.54
N LEU A 35 -50.94 -4.01 -13.92
CA LEU A 35 -50.83 -4.31 -12.50
C LEU A 35 -49.53 -3.78 -11.90
N VAL A 36 -49.69 -3.07 -10.77
CA VAL A 36 -48.67 -2.88 -9.76
C VAL A 36 -48.29 -4.25 -9.20
N VAL A 37 -47.21 -4.86 -9.68
CA VAL A 37 -46.48 -5.88 -8.93
C VAL A 37 -45.48 -5.14 -8.05
N VAL A 38 -45.85 -5.08 -6.77
CA VAL A 38 -45.10 -4.46 -5.69
C VAL A 38 -43.66 -4.97 -5.66
N ALA A 39 -42.75 -4.01 -5.54
CA ALA A 39 -41.34 -4.12 -5.19
C ALA A 39 -41.00 -5.36 -4.34
N GLY A 40 -40.54 -6.42 -5.01
CA GLY A 40 -39.95 -7.61 -4.41
C GLY A 40 -38.45 -7.73 -4.70
N PHE A 41 -37.77 -6.63 -5.06
CA PHE A 41 -36.32 -6.60 -4.96
C PHE A 41 -35.97 -6.40 -3.49
N ALA A 42 -35.99 -7.49 -2.74
CA ALA A 42 -35.30 -7.56 -1.47
C ALA A 42 -33.89 -7.02 -1.73
N ALA A 43 -33.59 -5.85 -1.15
CA ALA A 43 -32.25 -5.34 -1.07
C ALA A 43 -31.45 -6.41 -0.34
N ARG A 44 -30.83 -7.33 -1.10
CA ARG A 44 -29.77 -8.17 -0.57
C ARG A 44 -28.77 -7.15 -0.03
N PRO A 45 -28.49 -7.12 1.28
CA PRO A 45 -27.41 -6.30 1.76
C PRO A 45 -26.21 -6.72 0.92
N LEU A 46 -25.59 -5.75 0.23
CA LEU A 46 -24.31 -5.98 -0.41
C LEU A 46 -23.41 -6.42 0.74
N LEU A 47 -23.20 -7.73 0.87
CA LEU A 47 -22.26 -8.28 1.81
C LEU A 47 -20.93 -7.69 1.37
N ARG A 48 -20.48 -6.66 2.10
CA ARG A 48 -19.18 -6.07 1.90
C ARG A 48 -18.21 -7.23 2.08
N PRO A 49 -17.42 -7.60 1.06
CA PRO A 49 -16.47 -8.69 1.20
C PRO A 49 -15.67 -8.41 2.47
N ALA A 50 -15.59 -9.39 3.38
CA ALA A 50 -14.72 -9.26 4.53
C ALA A 50 -13.32 -8.92 3.99
N ALA A 51 -12.66 -7.94 4.62
CA ALA A 51 -11.29 -7.59 4.24
C ALA A 51 -10.46 -8.88 4.19
N ALA A 52 -9.69 -9.06 3.11
CA ALA A 52 -8.82 -10.21 2.97
C ALA A 52 -7.90 -10.27 4.19
N ARG A 53 -7.98 -11.37 4.93
CA ARG A 53 -7.25 -11.59 6.18
C ARG A 53 -6.46 -12.88 6.07
N SER A 54 -5.24 -12.86 6.60
CA SER A 54 -4.54 -14.11 6.84
C SER A 54 -5.33 -14.96 7.84
N GLN A 55 -5.37 -16.27 7.60
CA GLN A 55 -5.90 -17.26 8.55
C GLN A 55 -4.81 -17.90 9.41
N LEU A 56 -3.54 -17.58 9.13
CA LEU A 56 -2.41 -18.06 9.91
C LEU A 56 -2.35 -17.33 11.27
N PRO A 57 -1.84 -17.99 12.32
CA PRO A 57 -1.32 -17.31 13.50
C PRO A 57 -0.37 -16.16 13.10
N LEU A 58 -0.32 -15.07 13.87
CA LEU A 58 0.45 -13.89 13.47
C LEU A 58 1.94 -14.18 13.41
N ASP A 59 2.49 -14.93 14.36
CA ASP A 59 3.88 -15.38 14.35
C ASP A 59 4.21 -16.20 13.09
N GLU A 60 3.35 -17.15 12.73
CA GLU A 60 3.48 -17.93 11.49
C GLU A 60 3.41 -17.03 10.24
N PHE A 61 2.45 -16.09 10.21
CA PHE A 61 2.32 -15.15 9.10
C PHE A 61 3.54 -14.21 9.00
N MET A 62 3.98 -13.65 10.12
CA MET A 62 5.13 -12.73 10.17
C MET A 62 6.42 -13.46 9.78
N GLY A 63 6.68 -14.64 10.34
CA GLY A 63 7.92 -15.38 10.09
C GLY A 63 7.98 -16.06 8.73
N HIS A 64 6.92 -16.77 8.31
CA HIS A 64 6.97 -17.57 7.09
C HIS A 64 6.48 -16.86 5.84
N VAL A 65 5.66 -15.83 5.98
CA VAL A 65 5.10 -15.10 4.84
C VAL A 65 5.72 -13.71 4.73
N LEU A 66 5.60 -12.89 5.77
CA LEU A 66 6.02 -11.49 5.68
C LEU A 66 7.55 -11.35 5.62
N GLN A 67 8.27 -11.94 6.57
CA GLN A 67 9.73 -11.90 6.64
C GLN A 67 10.36 -12.49 5.38
N ARG A 68 9.87 -13.66 4.92
CA ARG A 68 10.37 -14.28 3.69
C ARG A 68 10.25 -13.34 2.49
N ASN A 69 9.16 -12.61 2.34
CA ASN A 69 8.99 -11.66 1.22
C ASN A 69 9.82 -10.38 1.42
N ALA A 70 10.04 -9.95 2.66
CA ALA A 70 10.96 -8.85 2.94
C ALA A 70 12.40 -9.20 2.57
N GLU A 71 12.86 -10.43 2.87
CA GLU A 71 14.17 -10.94 2.47
C GLU A 71 14.35 -10.96 0.96
N GLN A 72 13.33 -11.37 0.20
CA GLN A 72 13.39 -11.35 -1.27
C GLN A 72 13.54 -9.91 -1.80
N LEU A 73 12.79 -8.95 -1.24
CA LEU A 73 12.97 -7.53 -1.58
C LEU A 73 14.39 -7.05 -1.25
N TRP A 74 14.88 -7.33 -0.03
CA TRP A 74 16.20 -6.89 0.42
C TRP A 74 17.34 -7.48 -0.41
N ALA A 75 17.16 -8.69 -0.93
CA ALA A 75 18.11 -9.34 -1.82
C ALA A 75 18.40 -8.55 -3.12
N TRP A 76 17.59 -7.57 -3.50
CA TRP A 76 17.86 -6.68 -4.64
C TRP A 76 18.65 -5.40 -4.28
N SER A 77 19.04 -5.27 -3.02
CA SER A 77 19.60 -4.04 -2.45
C SER A 77 20.57 -4.34 -1.30
N ALA A 78 21.24 -5.48 -1.36
CA ALA A 78 22.26 -5.84 -0.39
C ALA A 78 23.63 -5.43 -0.93
N GLU A 79 24.49 -4.99 -0.01
CA GLU A 79 25.93 -5.00 -0.18
C GLU A 79 26.47 -5.96 0.87
N GLU A 80 27.05 -7.07 0.41
CA GLU A 80 27.68 -8.07 1.27
C GLU A 80 29.20 -7.85 1.24
N ILE A 81 29.84 -7.90 2.41
CA ILE A 81 31.30 -7.82 2.52
C ILE A 81 31.80 -9.16 3.03
N ASP A 82 32.61 -9.84 2.23
CA ASP A 82 33.22 -11.12 2.57
C ASP A 82 34.76 -11.05 2.45
N ALA A 83 35.43 -12.20 2.59
CA ALA A 83 36.88 -12.30 2.47
C ALA A 83 37.43 -11.92 1.08
N ASN A 84 36.57 -11.86 0.06
CA ASN A 84 36.92 -11.56 -1.33
C ASN A 84 36.54 -10.12 -1.73
N GLY A 85 35.88 -9.36 -0.87
CA GLY A 85 35.55 -7.95 -1.08
C GLY A 85 34.06 -7.66 -0.91
N THR A 86 33.61 -6.56 -1.54
CA THR A 86 32.20 -6.13 -1.51
C THR A 86 31.47 -6.66 -2.74
N HIS A 87 30.35 -7.36 -2.50
CA HIS A 87 29.45 -7.89 -3.51
C HIS A 87 28.13 -7.13 -3.45
N SER A 88 27.70 -6.57 -4.58
CA SER A 88 26.40 -5.91 -4.69
C SER A 88 25.40 -6.86 -5.32
N SER A 89 24.21 -6.96 -4.73
CA SER A 89 23.10 -7.72 -5.29
C SER A 89 22.16 -6.86 -6.17
N ARG A 90 22.66 -5.72 -6.65
CA ARG A 90 21.95 -4.80 -7.54
C ARG A 90 21.39 -5.53 -8.78
N PRO A 91 20.13 -5.28 -9.16
CA PRO A 91 19.57 -5.76 -10.42
C PRO A 91 20.38 -5.26 -11.63
N VAL A 92 20.69 -6.16 -12.56
CA VAL A 92 21.51 -5.87 -13.74
C VAL A 92 20.70 -6.00 -15.03
N THR A 93 19.88 -7.04 -15.12
CA THR A 93 19.06 -7.33 -16.30
C THR A 93 17.66 -6.72 -16.17
N GLU A 94 16.97 -6.55 -17.30
CA GLU A 94 15.55 -6.15 -17.29
C GLU A 94 14.70 -7.10 -16.44
N LYS A 95 14.98 -8.41 -16.54
CA LYS A 95 14.30 -9.42 -15.75
C LYS A 95 14.56 -9.25 -14.25
N ASP A 96 15.78 -8.92 -13.84
CA ASP A 96 16.10 -8.67 -12.43
C ASP A 96 15.30 -7.49 -11.89
N TRP A 97 15.14 -6.43 -12.69
CA TRP A 97 14.33 -5.27 -12.32
C TRP A 97 12.83 -5.59 -12.22
N GLU A 98 12.30 -6.40 -13.14
CA GLU A 98 10.92 -6.89 -13.08
C GLU A 98 10.70 -7.78 -11.86
N ASP A 99 11.64 -8.67 -11.54
CA ASP A 99 11.58 -9.53 -10.36
C ASP A 99 11.65 -8.67 -9.07
N ALA A 100 12.51 -7.65 -9.02
CA ALA A 100 12.58 -6.71 -7.90
C ALA A 100 11.29 -5.89 -7.71
N GLU A 101 10.64 -5.46 -8.81
CA GLU A 101 9.32 -4.84 -8.77
C GLU A 101 8.28 -5.82 -8.21
N SER A 102 8.29 -7.06 -8.69
CA SER A 102 7.33 -8.11 -8.31
C SER A 102 7.44 -8.51 -6.83
N ASP A 103 8.66 -8.67 -6.31
CA ASP A 103 8.89 -8.96 -4.90
C ASP A 103 8.45 -7.79 -4.00
N SER A 104 8.72 -6.56 -4.44
CA SER A 104 8.28 -5.34 -3.75
C SER A 104 6.75 -5.21 -3.69
N LEU A 105 6.07 -5.52 -4.80
CA LEU A 105 4.61 -5.53 -4.88
C LEU A 105 4.00 -6.67 -4.05
N SER A 106 4.64 -7.83 -4.03
CA SER A 106 4.21 -8.96 -3.21
C SER A 106 4.23 -8.60 -1.72
N LEU A 107 5.33 -8.01 -1.23
CA LEU A 107 5.40 -7.51 0.14
C LEU A 107 4.33 -6.44 0.41
N ARG A 108 4.12 -5.50 -0.52
CA ARG A 108 3.06 -4.49 -0.41
C ARG A 108 1.69 -5.13 -0.24
N GLU A 109 1.33 -6.12 -1.04
CA GLU A 109 0.01 -6.76 -0.95
C GLU A 109 -0.17 -7.54 0.35
N LEU A 110 0.89 -8.18 0.85
CA LEU A 110 0.86 -8.87 2.14
C LEU A 110 0.53 -7.93 3.32
N THR A 111 0.82 -6.63 3.20
CA THR A 111 0.43 -5.67 4.24
C THR A 111 -1.09 -5.52 4.39
N TYR A 112 -1.90 -5.81 3.35
CA TYR A 112 -3.36 -5.80 3.49
C TYR A 112 -3.85 -7.03 4.25
N ALA A 113 -3.25 -8.20 3.99
CA ALA A 113 -3.54 -9.41 4.75
C ALA A 113 -3.13 -9.27 6.23
N LEU A 114 -2.03 -8.56 6.51
CA LEU A 114 -1.58 -8.22 7.85
C LEU A 114 -2.54 -7.27 8.56
N GLU A 115 -3.01 -6.22 7.88
CA GLU A 115 -3.98 -5.25 8.43
C GLU A 115 -5.28 -5.94 8.87
N GLY A 116 -5.69 -7.00 8.17
CA GLY A 116 -6.85 -7.82 8.51
C GLY A 116 -6.62 -8.91 9.58
N SER A 117 -5.36 -9.15 9.99
CA SER A 117 -5.03 -10.20 10.97
C SER A 117 -5.38 -9.76 12.40
N ALA A 118 -6.04 -10.64 13.17
CA ALA A 118 -6.74 -10.29 14.40
C ALA A 118 -5.86 -10.25 15.68
N VAL A 119 -4.54 -10.36 15.55
CA VAL A 119 -3.68 -10.74 16.69
C VAL A 119 -3.18 -9.53 17.49
N VAL A 120 -3.04 -8.37 16.87
CA VAL A 120 -2.91 -7.11 17.60
C VAL A 120 -4.27 -6.46 17.53
N GLN A 121 -4.99 -6.54 18.64
CA GLN A 121 -6.32 -5.98 18.83
C GLN A 121 -6.48 -4.68 18.03
N GLN A 122 -7.53 -4.58 17.20
CA GLN A 122 -7.91 -3.38 16.44
C GLN A 122 -8.09 -2.11 17.31
N SER A 123 -7.79 -2.18 18.60
CA SER A 123 -7.84 -1.11 19.59
C SER A 123 -6.63 -0.17 19.54
N ASP A 124 -5.44 -0.61 19.09
CA ASP A 124 -4.29 0.30 18.97
C ASP A 124 -4.23 0.93 17.56
N PRO A 125 -4.53 2.24 17.41
CA PRO A 125 -4.47 2.90 16.11
C PRO A 125 -3.06 2.91 15.50
N GLU A 126 -2.00 2.76 16.29
CA GLU A 126 -0.63 2.71 15.79
C GLU A 126 -0.38 1.46 14.93
N TRP A 127 -1.08 0.35 15.16
CA TRP A 127 -0.92 -0.88 14.35
C TRP A 127 -1.12 -0.59 12.86
N ARG A 128 -2.24 0.06 12.53
CA ARG A 128 -2.57 0.42 11.15
C ARG A 128 -1.60 1.45 10.58
N LEU A 129 -1.10 2.37 11.40
CA LEU A 129 -0.11 3.36 10.97
C LEU A 129 1.23 2.72 10.63
N HIS A 130 1.73 1.78 11.44
CA HIS A 130 2.94 1.04 11.13
C HIS A 130 2.80 0.19 9.85
N ILE A 131 1.68 -0.49 9.67
CA ILE A 131 1.41 -1.25 8.43
C ILE A 131 1.35 -0.33 7.21
N ALA A 132 0.69 0.83 7.32
CA ALA A 132 0.63 1.80 6.23
C ALA A 132 2.02 2.34 5.86
N ARG A 133 2.91 2.56 6.84
CA ARG A 133 4.30 2.96 6.60
C ARG A 133 5.08 1.87 5.84
N LEU A 134 4.95 0.61 6.27
CA LEU A 134 5.57 -0.54 5.57
C LEU A 134 5.06 -0.64 4.12
N ARG A 135 3.74 -0.54 3.92
CA ARG A 135 3.11 -0.56 2.60
C ARG A 135 3.64 0.55 1.69
N ALA A 136 3.78 1.77 2.23
CA ALA A 136 4.30 2.90 1.49
C ALA A 136 5.77 2.67 1.07
N ALA A 137 6.61 2.14 1.96
CA ALA A 137 8.00 1.83 1.67
C ALA A 137 8.14 0.71 0.61
N ALA A 138 7.37 -0.37 0.73
CA ALA A 138 7.33 -1.45 -0.27
C ALA A 138 6.86 -0.94 -1.64
N ASN A 139 5.85 -0.06 -1.67
CA ASN A 139 5.41 0.56 -2.91
C ASN A 139 6.47 1.50 -3.52
N ALA A 140 7.20 2.25 -2.70
CA ALA A 140 8.32 3.08 -3.16
C ALA A 140 9.44 2.21 -3.76
N SER A 141 9.71 1.04 -3.16
CA SER A 141 10.64 0.05 -3.68
C SER A 141 10.22 -0.44 -5.07
N ALA A 142 8.96 -0.84 -5.24
CA ALA A 142 8.42 -1.26 -6.54
C ALA A 142 8.54 -0.14 -7.60
N GLN A 143 8.22 1.10 -7.23
CA GLN A 143 8.34 2.25 -8.13
C GLN A 143 9.78 2.56 -8.52
N ALA A 144 10.74 2.35 -7.62
CA ALA A 144 12.16 2.51 -7.91
C ALA A 144 12.67 1.39 -8.84
N ALA A 145 12.28 0.14 -8.57
CA ALA A 145 12.61 -1.01 -9.41
C ALA A 145 12.09 -0.83 -10.84
N LYS A 146 10.81 -0.44 -11.00
CA LYS A 146 10.20 -0.11 -12.30
C LYS A 146 10.96 0.96 -13.09
N LYS A 147 11.58 1.91 -12.39
CA LYS A 147 12.38 3.00 -12.98
C LYS A 147 13.84 2.64 -13.15
N GLN A 148 14.25 1.44 -12.72
CA GLN A 148 15.64 0.99 -12.67
C GLN A 148 16.57 1.94 -11.88
N ASP A 149 16.00 2.59 -10.86
CA ASP A 149 16.71 3.53 -10.00
C ASP A 149 17.23 2.81 -8.75
N TYR A 150 18.47 2.32 -8.83
CA TYR A 150 19.08 1.57 -7.73
C TYR A 150 19.23 2.39 -6.44
N ALA A 151 19.58 3.68 -6.53
CA ALA A 151 19.73 4.51 -5.35
C ALA A 151 18.39 4.71 -4.64
N ALA A 152 17.31 4.92 -5.40
CA ALA A 152 15.96 4.97 -4.86
C ALA A 152 15.50 3.61 -4.31
N LEU A 153 15.85 2.51 -4.98
CA LEU A 153 15.53 1.15 -4.54
C LEU A 153 16.18 0.85 -3.19
N GLN A 154 17.50 1.09 -3.08
CA GLN A 154 18.25 0.92 -1.83
C GLN A 154 17.65 1.75 -0.68
N LYS A 155 17.34 3.03 -0.95
CA LYS A 155 16.73 3.91 0.04
C LYS A 155 15.36 3.39 0.50
N ALA A 156 14.53 2.92 -0.43
CA ALA A 156 13.21 2.39 -0.12
C ALA A 156 13.30 1.06 0.64
N SER A 157 14.24 0.19 0.27
CA SER A 157 14.57 -1.05 0.96
C SER A 157 15.00 -0.81 2.42
N ASN A 158 15.87 0.18 2.66
CA ASN A 158 16.24 0.59 4.01
C ASN A 158 15.03 1.13 4.80
N ALA A 159 14.12 1.84 4.13
CA ALA A 159 12.87 2.31 4.74
C ALA A 159 11.90 1.17 5.08
N VAL A 160 11.90 0.07 4.30
CA VAL A 160 11.17 -1.17 4.65
C VAL A 160 11.72 -1.74 5.96
N ASN A 161 13.05 -1.89 6.09
CA ASN A 161 13.66 -2.36 7.33
C ASN A 161 13.32 -1.46 8.53
N ALA A 162 13.45 -0.13 8.37
CA ALA A 162 13.09 0.81 9.41
C ALA A 162 11.61 0.70 9.83
N ALA A 163 10.70 0.44 8.89
CA ALA A 163 9.29 0.24 9.18
C ALA A 163 9.03 -1.07 9.94
N CYS A 164 9.72 -2.16 9.57
CA CYS A 164 9.67 -3.44 10.29
C CYS A 164 10.12 -3.27 11.75
N VAL A 165 11.32 -2.73 11.96
CA VAL A 165 11.90 -2.50 13.28
C VAL A 165 11.00 -1.59 14.14
N ALA A 166 10.50 -0.48 13.58
CA ALA A 166 9.62 0.42 14.32
C ALA A 166 8.32 -0.25 14.77
N CYS A 167 7.74 -1.15 13.95
CA CYS A 167 6.57 -1.93 14.32
C CYS A 167 6.91 -2.93 15.43
N HIS A 168 8.02 -3.67 15.30
CA HIS A 168 8.45 -4.65 16.29
C HIS A 168 8.77 -4.02 17.64
N TRP A 169 9.42 -2.85 17.70
CA TRP A 169 9.64 -2.15 18.98
C TRP A 169 8.35 -1.87 19.76
N ARG A 170 7.23 -1.63 19.06
CA ARG A 170 5.94 -1.35 19.68
C ARG A 170 5.17 -2.60 20.08
N PHE A 171 5.19 -3.64 19.24
CA PHE A 171 4.28 -4.79 19.35
C PHE A 171 4.98 -6.13 19.61
N ALA A 172 6.28 -6.23 19.34
CA ALA A 172 7.10 -7.43 19.53
C ALA A 172 8.55 -7.09 19.96
N PRO A 173 8.76 -6.27 21.01
CA PRO A 173 10.08 -5.71 21.32
C PRO A 173 11.14 -6.78 21.65
N ALA A 174 10.72 -7.95 22.11
CA ALA A 174 11.60 -9.08 22.38
C ALA A 174 12.38 -9.56 21.14
N LEU A 175 11.90 -9.27 19.92
CA LEU A 175 12.58 -9.61 18.67
C LEU A 175 13.75 -8.68 18.34
N GLU A 176 13.75 -7.45 18.85
CA GLU A 176 14.75 -6.41 18.53
C GLU A 176 15.86 -6.32 19.58
N VAL A 177 15.78 -7.14 20.63
CA VAL A 177 16.84 -7.23 21.64
C VAL A 177 17.97 -8.11 21.09
N VAL A 178 19.11 -7.50 20.78
CA VAL A 178 20.33 -8.24 20.42
C VAL A 178 20.70 -9.18 21.58
N PRO A 179 20.75 -10.50 21.38
CA PRO A 179 21.17 -11.43 22.42
C PRO A 179 22.57 -11.06 22.90
N LYS A 180 22.77 -10.99 24.22
CA LYS A 180 24.13 -10.89 24.77
C LYS A 180 24.88 -12.16 24.38
N TYR A 181 25.95 -12.02 23.59
CA TYR A 181 26.82 -13.15 23.32
C TYR A 181 27.49 -13.61 24.62
N PRO A 182 27.45 -14.92 24.97
CA PRO A 182 28.17 -15.40 26.14
C PRO A 182 29.67 -15.17 25.94
N GLY A 183 30.26 -14.29 26.76
CA GLY A 183 31.66 -13.85 26.65
C GLY A 183 31.87 -12.33 26.65
N GLN A 184 30.80 -11.53 26.70
CA GLN A 184 30.82 -10.09 27.00
C GLN A 184 30.28 -9.81 28.41
#